data_AF-A0A962Z0K8-F1
#
_entry.id   AF-A0A962Z0K8-F1
#
_cell.length_a   1.000
_cell.length_b   1.000
_cell.length_c   1.000
_cell.angle_alpha   90.00
_cell.angle_beta   90.00
_cell.angle_gamma   90.00
#
_symmetry.space_group_name_H-M   'P 1'
#
loop_
_entity.id
_entity.type
_entity.pdbx_description
1 polymer ?
#
loop_
_entity_poly.entity_id
_entity_poly.type
_entity_poly.pdbx_seq_one_letter_code
_entity_poly.pdbx_strand_id
1 'polypeptide(L)'
;MADPLFDLYFSGKTTGAEEAEQVRLKVGKIFGADYETLDRLFSGRPVRIKSGVDQETAIRYRVALRDAGALLDIKPHTAPSQ
;
A
#
# COMPACT_ATOMS: atom_id res chain seq x y z
N MET A 1 11.08 7.34 -23.87
CA MET A 1 10.72 7.92 -22.56
C MET A 1 10.26 6.77 -21.70
N ALA A 2 10.89 6.53 -20.55
CA ALA A 2 10.34 5.59 -19.58
C ALA A 2 9.26 6.34 -18.82
N ASP A 3 8.00 5.92 -18.97
CA ASP A 3 6.94 6.41 -18.12
C ASP A 3 7.31 6.13 -16.66
N PRO A 4 7.21 7.12 -15.75
CA PRO A 4 7.55 6.93 -14.35
C PRO A 4 6.55 5.95 -13.75
N LEU A 5 6.99 4.70 -13.63
CA LEU A 5 6.27 3.67 -12.91
C LEU A 5 6.45 3.89 -11.41
N PHE A 6 5.49 3.42 -10.64
CA PHE A 6 5.50 3.48 -9.19
C PHE A 6 5.26 2.10 -8.60
N ASP A 7 5.85 1.92 -7.43
CA ASP A 7 5.74 0.75 -6.60
C ASP A 7 4.97 1.10 -5.33
N LEU A 8 3.96 0.28 -5.03
CA LEU A 8 3.10 0.41 -3.88
C LEU A 8 3.60 -0.52 -2.78
N TYR A 9 4.04 0.07 -1.68
CA TYR A 9 4.49 -0.61 -0.48
C TYR A 9 3.52 -0.34 0.65
N PHE A 10 3.12 -1.39 1.34
CA PHE A 10 2.34 -1.29 2.56
C PHE A 10 3.18 -1.79 3.73
N SER A 11 3.20 -1.03 4.82
CA SER A 11 4.00 -1.34 6.02
C SER A 11 3.15 -1.60 7.26
N GLY A 12 1.85 -1.87 7.09
CA GLY A 12 0.94 -2.07 8.23
C GLY A 12 0.74 -0.81 9.08
N LYS A 13 1.12 0.37 8.59
CA LYS A 13 0.93 1.63 9.31
C LYS A 13 -0.52 2.09 9.13
N THR A 14 -1.20 2.27 10.25
CA THR A 14 -2.54 2.87 10.29
C THR A 14 -2.46 4.30 10.75
N THR A 15 -3.41 5.12 10.31
CA THR A 15 -3.52 6.52 10.73
C THR A 15 -4.19 6.67 12.09
N GLY A 16 -4.70 5.58 12.67
CA GLY A 16 -5.49 5.60 13.91
C GLY A 16 -6.88 6.21 13.75
N ALA A 17 -7.32 6.48 12.50
CA ALA A 17 -8.64 7.02 12.21
C ALA A 17 -9.78 6.02 12.46
N GLU A 18 -9.49 4.72 12.37
CA GLU A 18 -10.44 3.62 12.56
C GLU A 18 -9.83 2.50 13.40
N GLU A 19 -10.66 1.56 13.87
CA GLU A 19 -10.20 0.38 14.61
C GLU A 19 -9.22 -0.45 13.77
N ALA A 20 -8.13 -0.92 14.40
CA ALA A 20 -7.07 -1.65 13.71
C ALA A 20 -7.61 -2.89 12.96
N GLU A 21 -8.63 -3.57 13.49
CA GLU A 21 -9.29 -4.69 12.82
C GLU A 21 -10.08 -4.26 11.57
N GLN A 22 -10.81 -3.15 11.63
CA GLN A 22 -11.54 -2.60 10.48
C GLN A 22 -10.58 -2.11 9.39
N VAL A 23 -9.50 -1.43 9.77
CA VAL A 23 -8.48 -0.99 8.82
C VAL A 23 -7.82 -2.19 8.13
N ARG A 24 -7.46 -3.24 8.91
CA ARG A 24 -6.93 -4.49 8.36
C ARG A 24 -7.90 -5.09 7.33
N LEU A 25 -9.18 -5.24 7.68
CA LEU A 25 -10.21 -5.75 6.77
C LEU A 25 -10.31 -4.96 5.47
N LYS A 26 -10.44 -3.63 5.56
CA LYS A 26 -10.61 -2.77 4.39
C LYS A 26 -9.38 -2.80 3.49
N VAL A 27 -8.19 -2.68 4.07
CA VAL A 27 -6.91 -2.76 3.34
C VAL A 27 -6.77 -4.12 2.66
N GLY A 28 -7.04 -5.21 3.37
CA GLY A 28 -7.03 -6.56 2.82
C GLY A 28 -7.96 -6.69 1.63
N LYS A 29 -9.18 -6.16 1.74
CA LYS A 29 -10.18 -6.21 0.68
C LYS A 29 -9.80 -5.39 -0.55
N ILE A 30 -9.11 -4.26 -0.37
CA ILE A 30 -8.62 -3.41 -1.47
C ILE A 30 -7.49 -4.11 -2.25
N PHE A 31 -6.61 -4.86 -1.57
CA PHE A 31 -5.46 -5.51 -2.21
C PHE A 31 -5.62 -7.00 -2.48
N GLY A 32 -6.69 -7.63 -1.97
CA GLY A 32 -6.79 -9.08 -1.92
C GLY A 32 -5.75 -9.72 -0.99
N ALA A 33 -5.36 -9.02 0.07
CA ALA A 33 -4.44 -9.56 1.08
C ALA A 33 -5.23 -10.25 2.21
N ASP A 34 -4.87 -11.49 2.51
CA ASP A 34 -5.47 -12.25 3.62
C ASP A 34 -5.09 -11.71 4.99
N TYR A 35 -5.90 -12.05 5.99
CA TYR A 35 -5.70 -11.68 7.39
C TYR A 35 -4.32 -12.05 7.93
N GLU A 36 -3.78 -13.22 7.58
CA GLU A 36 -2.41 -13.62 7.98
C GLU A 36 -1.33 -12.70 7.39
N THR A 37 -1.53 -12.30 6.13
CA THR A 37 -0.59 -11.38 5.45
C THR A 37 -0.66 -10.00 6.07
N LEU A 38 -1.87 -9.52 6.41
CA LEU A 38 -2.09 -8.26 7.11
C LEU A 38 -1.52 -8.27 8.53
N ASP A 39 -1.67 -9.37 9.27
CA ASP A 39 -1.11 -9.46 10.62
C ASP A 39 0.42 -9.42 10.58
N ARG A 40 1.04 -10.15 9.64
CA ARG A 40 2.49 -10.10 9.38
C ARG A 40 3.00 -8.72 8.94
N LEU A 41 2.20 -8.02 8.14
CA LEU A 41 2.43 -6.65 7.70
C LEU A 41 2.48 -5.67 8.87
N PHE A 42 1.46 -5.75 9.73
CA PHE A 42 1.36 -4.96 10.96
C PHE A 42 2.41 -5.35 12.00
N SER A 43 2.97 -6.55 11.89
CA SER A 43 4.14 -7.00 12.66
C SER A 43 5.43 -6.24 12.31
N GLY A 44 5.40 -5.32 11.32
CA GLY A 44 6.47 -4.37 11.04
C GLY A 44 7.28 -4.66 9.77
N ARG A 45 6.82 -5.60 8.92
CA ARG A 45 7.49 -5.90 7.64
C ARG A 45 6.77 -5.22 6.48
N PRO A 46 7.42 -4.27 5.76
CA PRO A 46 6.87 -3.73 4.53
C PRO A 46 6.74 -4.83 3.46
N VAL A 47 5.57 -4.98 2.84
CA VAL A 47 5.41 -5.77 1.61
C VAL A 47 4.99 -4.91 0.44
N ARG A 48 5.56 -5.26 -0.71
CA ARG A 48 5.20 -4.73 -2.01
C ARG A 48 3.89 -5.40 -2.44
N ILE A 49 2.82 -4.62 -2.44
CA ILE A 49 1.47 -5.06 -2.80
C ILE A 49 1.20 -4.89 -4.30
N LYS A 50 1.86 -3.92 -4.94
CA LYS A 50 1.75 -3.70 -6.37
C LYS A 50 2.98 -3.00 -6.91
N SER A 51 3.27 -3.22 -8.18
CA SER A 51 4.42 -2.66 -8.86
C SER A 51 4.14 -2.31 -10.29
N GLY A 52 4.85 -1.34 -10.83
CA GLY A 52 4.67 -0.95 -12.22
C GLY A 52 3.33 -0.27 -12.46
N VAL A 53 2.86 0.54 -11.50
CA VAL A 53 1.63 1.32 -11.67
C VAL A 53 1.94 2.76 -12.06
N ASP A 54 1.07 3.35 -12.86
CA ASP A 54 1.15 4.77 -13.19
C ASP A 54 0.88 5.66 -11.98
N GLN A 55 1.31 6.91 -12.07
CA GLN A 55 1.09 7.91 -11.02
C GLN A 55 -0.39 8.03 -10.63
N GLU A 56 -1.30 8.05 -11.60
CA GLU A 56 -2.74 8.18 -11.36
C GLU A 56 -3.28 7.00 -10.54
N THR A 57 -2.91 5.77 -10.94
CA THR A 57 -3.25 4.56 -10.21
C THR A 57 -2.69 4.60 -8.80
N ALA A 58 -1.41 4.97 -8.63
CA ALA A 58 -0.78 5.07 -7.32
C ALA A 58 -1.51 6.07 -6.40
N ILE A 59 -1.88 7.25 -6.91
CA ILE A 59 -2.63 8.26 -6.16
C ILE A 59 -4.01 7.73 -5.76
N ARG A 60 -4.74 7.09 -6.68
CA ARG A 60 -6.06 6.49 -6.40
C ARG A 60 -5.97 5.47 -5.26
N TYR A 61 -4.98 4.59 -5.29
CA TYR A 61 -4.74 3.62 -4.21
C TYR A 61 -4.38 4.29 -2.89
N ARG A 62 -3.53 5.32 -2.90
CA ARG A 62 -3.17 6.07 -1.69
C ARG A 62 -4.38 6.75 -1.07
N VAL A 63 -5.27 7.33 -1.88
CA VAL A 63 -6.51 7.95 -1.37
C VAL A 63 -7.43 6.89 -0.78
N ALA A 64 -7.67 5.79 -1.50
CA ALA A 64 -8.51 4.69 -1.01
C ALA A 64 -8.00 4.09 0.31
N LEU A 65 -6.68 3.94 0.47
CA LEU A 65 -6.11 3.48 1.74
C LEU A 65 -6.21 4.51 2.85
N ARG A 66 -5.94 5.79 2.54
CA ARG A 66 -6.05 6.86 3.53
C ARG A 66 -7.48 6.96 4.05
N ASP A 67 -8.46 6.79 3.17
CA ASP A 67 -9.89 6.74 3.50
C ASP A 67 -10.23 5.52 4.38
N ALA A 68 -9.61 4.37 4.09
CA ALA A 68 -9.69 3.16 4.91
C ALA A 68 -8.86 3.21 6.22
N GLY A 69 -8.24 4.35 6.58
CA GLY A 69 -7.46 4.50 7.80
C GLY A 69 -6.03 3.95 7.75
N ALA A 70 -5.47 3.75 6.55
CA ALA A 70 -4.15 3.12 6.33
C ALA A 70 -3.20 3.99 5.50
N LEU A 71 -1.90 3.85 5.74
CA LEU A 71 -0.87 4.56 4.98
C LEU A 71 -0.27 3.67 3.90
N LEU A 72 -0.33 4.17 2.66
CA LEU A 72 0.33 3.57 1.52
C LEU A 72 1.62 4.33 1.20
N ASP A 73 2.73 3.60 1.10
CA ASP A 73 4.01 4.15 0.69
C ASP A 73 4.17 3.96 -0.82
N ILE A 74 4.16 5.08 -1.55
CA ILE A 74 4.39 5.07 -3.00
C ILE A 74 5.86 5.38 -3.22
N LYS A 75 6.59 4.43 -3.78
CA LYS A 75 7.98 4.60 -4.20
C LYS A 75 8.03 4.74 -5.72
N PRO A 76 8.85 5.64 -6.28
CA PRO A 76 9.13 5.60 -7.70
C PRO A 76 9.80 4.26 -8.03
N HIS A 77 9.34 3.62 -9.10
CA HIS A 77 9.99 2.45 -9.70
C HIS A 77 11.26 2.93 -10.41
N THR A 78 12.27 3.26 -9.63
CA THR A 78 13.60 3.48 -10.19
C THR A 78 14.17 2.10 -10.48
N ALA A 79 14.22 1.74 -11.76
CA ALA A 79 15.36 0.96 -12.23
C ALA A 79 16.61 1.77 -11.84
N PRO A 80 17.64 1.18 -11.23
CA PRO A 80 18.88 1.90 -10.98
C PRO A 80 19.48 2.26 -12.34
N SER A 81 19.29 3.50 -12.76
CA SER A 81 20.05 4.10 -13.85
C SER A 81 21.44 4.38 -13.28
N GLN A 82 22.34 3.42 -13.45
CA GLN A 82 23.79 3.61 -13.37
C GLN A 82 24.30 3.71 -14.80
#